data_AF-A0A843DCP4-F1
#
_entry.id   AF-A0A843DCP4-F1
#
_cell.length_a   1.000
_cell.length_b   1.000
_cell.length_c   1.000
_cell.angle_alpha   90.00
_cell.angle_beta   90.00
_cell.angle_gamma   90.00
#
_symmetry.space_group_name_H-M   'P 1'
#
loop_
_entity.id
_entity.type
_entity.pdbx_description
1 polymer ?
#
loop_
_entity_poly.entity_id
_entity_poly.type
_entity_poly.pdbx_seq_one_letter_code
_entity_poly.pdbx_strand_id
1 'polypeptide(L)'
;MFDKHKKRLNNYNKILLIYVGLLIANIILYVSLIIAFHQDIINGLTNFGLINNIFLIVSAIIILGFISTRLPQFRKKEKGSIYEIGYLILFGIVSIVISYFNKSTEFDFIVMPLLDMFKVLSVMLIMTLIATKTKAFKGVISGHVTRKTIIYCFIIFSILGILSSVYYVNVDGTPSDVRNLIILISGLFAGPYVGIPSGIIAGLFKYSQGGATALPCAVATIICGIIGSLIYVWNNKKFPKTTHSAILMFLFIGFDMLLIVVMTPSYISITYIRNIYILTVFGSVIGMVIFSMILNETKRNKFSGISYEELKIKEMENTLDEFNDRIENLEEEIEELKNQKPK
;
A
#
# COMPACT_ATOMS: atom_id res chain seq x y z
N MET A 1 -7.87 -7.10 31.29
CA MET A 1 -6.83 -6.25 30.63
C MET A 1 -5.68 -7.07 30.06
N PHE A 2 -5.16 -8.06 30.81
CA PHE A 2 -4.08 -8.96 30.39
C PHE A 2 -4.37 -9.78 29.11
N ASP A 3 -5.55 -10.37 28.95
CA ASP A 3 -5.87 -11.18 27.75
C ASP A 3 -5.88 -10.38 26.44
N LYS A 4 -6.34 -9.12 26.50
CA LYS A 4 -6.31 -8.22 25.34
C LYS A 4 -4.88 -7.85 24.95
N HIS A 5 -4.00 -7.71 25.94
CA HIS A 5 -2.58 -7.43 25.72
C HIS A 5 -1.85 -8.66 25.16
N LYS A 6 -2.11 -9.84 25.72
CA LYS A 6 -1.58 -11.13 25.24
C LYS A 6 -2.01 -11.43 23.81
N LYS A 7 -3.29 -11.20 23.48
CA LYS A 7 -3.82 -11.37 22.11
C LYS A 7 -3.19 -10.39 21.12
N ARG A 8 -2.98 -9.13 21.52
CA ARG A 8 -2.28 -8.13 20.68
C ARG A 8 -0.82 -8.50 20.43
N LEU A 9 -0.11 -8.95 21.47
CA LEU A 9 1.28 -9.39 21.34
C LEU A 9 1.41 -10.60 20.41
N ASN A 10 0.49 -11.57 20.54
CA ASN A 10 0.44 -12.74 19.65
C ASN A 10 0.18 -12.33 18.18
N ASN A 11 -0.76 -11.42 17.94
CA ASN A 11 -1.03 -10.92 16.58
C ASN A 11 0.18 -10.17 15.98
N TYR A 12 0.91 -9.39 16.79
CA TYR A 12 2.13 -8.73 16.34
C TYR A 12 3.19 -9.75 15.92
N ASN A 13 3.41 -10.80 16.71
CA ASN A 13 4.37 -11.86 16.39
C ASN A 13 3.99 -12.59 15.08
N LYS A 14 2.70 -12.83 14.83
CA LYS A 14 2.23 -13.42 13.57
C LYS A 14 2.51 -12.53 12.35
N ILE A 15 2.30 -11.22 12.48
CA ILE A 15 2.65 -10.27 11.42
C ILE A 15 4.18 -10.27 11.22
N LEU A 16 4.95 -10.23 12.30
CA LEU A 16 6.41 -10.26 12.23
C LEU A 16 6.93 -11.52 11.51
N LEU A 17 6.34 -12.69 11.77
CA LEU A 17 6.68 -13.94 11.07
C LEU A 17 6.47 -13.85 9.55
N ILE A 18 5.40 -13.18 9.08
CA ILE A 18 5.22 -12.93 7.64
C ILE A 18 6.37 -12.07 7.10
N TYR A 19 6.70 -10.96 7.78
CA TYR A 19 7.78 -10.08 7.33
C TYR A 19 9.13 -10.80 7.31
N VAL A 20 9.43 -11.61 8.33
CA VAL A 20 10.66 -12.41 8.39
C VAL A 20 10.69 -13.44 7.27
N GLY A 21 9.58 -14.16 7.02
CA GLY A 21 9.50 -15.12 5.92
C GLY A 21 9.72 -14.46 4.55
N LEU A 22 9.10 -13.32 4.30
CA LEU A 22 9.31 -12.57 3.06
C LEU A 22 10.73 -11.99 2.97
N LEU A 23 11.32 -11.55 4.07
CA LEU A 23 12.69 -11.05 4.12
C LEU A 23 13.69 -12.17 3.80
N ILE A 24 13.50 -13.36 4.36
CA ILE A 24 14.31 -14.54 4.02
C ILE A 24 14.17 -14.87 2.53
N ALA A 25 12.95 -14.85 1.98
CA ALA A 25 12.73 -15.04 0.54
C ALA A 25 13.50 -14.01 -0.31
N ASN A 26 13.55 -12.75 0.12
CA ASN A 26 14.33 -11.71 -0.57
C ASN A 26 15.84 -11.97 -0.46
N ILE A 27 16.35 -12.37 0.71
CA ILE A 27 17.76 -12.75 0.87
C ILE A 27 18.11 -13.90 -0.07
N ILE A 28 17.29 -14.95 -0.13
CA ILE A 28 17.50 -16.09 -1.02
C ILE A 28 17.51 -15.63 -2.48
N LEU A 29 16.57 -14.75 -2.87
CA LEU A 29 16.53 -14.18 -4.21
C LEU A 29 17.83 -13.43 -4.52
N TYR A 30 18.26 -12.51 -3.66
CA TYR A 30 19.46 -11.70 -3.90
C TYR A 30 20.73 -12.54 -3.95
N VAL A 31 20.86 -13.54 -3.06
CA VAL A 31 21.99 -14.49 -3.11
C VAL A 31 21.97 -15.28 -4.43
N SER A 32 20.80 -15.75 -4.85
CA SER A 32 20.64 -16.48 -6.12
C SER A 32 21.00 -15.62 -7.32
N LEU A 33 20.61 -14.35 -7.31
CA LEU A 33 20.97 -13.38 -8.33
C LEU A 33 22.48 -13.09 -8.34
N ILE A 34 23.10 -12.88 -7.17
CA ILE A 34 24.55 -12.65 -7.07
C ILE A 34 25.33 -13.83 -7.66
N ILE A 35 24.92 -15.08 -7.36
CA ILE A 35 25.55 -16.28 -7.92
C ILE A 35 25.36 -16.33 -9.45
N ALA A 36 24.14 -16.12 -9.92
CA ALA A 36 23.80 -16.19 -11.35
C ALA A 36 24.50 -15.11 -12.19
N PHE A 37 24.78 -13.94 -11.60
CA PHE A 37 25.30 -12.76 -12.27
C PHE A 37 26.73 -12.39 -11.86
N HIS A 38 27.42 -13.26 -11.13
CA HIS A 38 28.75 -12.96 -10.57
C HIS A 38 29.75 -12.44 -11.61
N GLN A 39 29.76 -13.00 -12.83
CA GLN A 39 30.67 -12.53 -13.90
C GLN A 39 30.26 -11.17 -14.48
N ASP A 40 28.97 -10.90 -14.65
CA ASP A 40 28.47 -9.60 -15.12
C ASP A 40 28.70 -8.49 -14.09
N ILE A 41 28.58 -8.81 -12.79
CA ILE A 41 28.86 -7.88 -11.68
C ILE A 41 30.34 -7.49 -11.69
N ILE A 42 31.24 -8.45 -11.83
CA ILE A 42 32.70 -8.19 -11.87
C ILE A 42 33.06 -7.35 -13.09
N ASN A 43 32.53 -7.67 -14.26
CA ASN A 43 32.80 -6.94 -15.50
C ASN A 43 32.20 -5.52 -15.51
N GLY A 44 31.06 -5.33 -14.82
CA GLY A 44 30.44 -4.01 -14.61
C GLY A 44 31.20 -3.13 -13.63
N LEU A 45 31.83 -3.72 -12.60
CA LEU A 45 32.67 -2.97 -11.64
C LEU A 45 33.95 -2.41 -12.29
N THR A 46 34.47 -3.11 -13.31
CA THR A 46 35.71 -2.74 -14.00
C THR A 46 35.52 -1.70 -15.12
N ASN A 47 34.30 -1.50 -15.63
CA ASN A 47 34.00 -0.51 -16.67
C ASN A 47 33.39 0.77 -16.06
N PHE A 48 34.01 1.91 -16.33
CA PHE A 48 33.70 3.26 -15.84
C PHE A 48 32.22 3.69 -16.03
N GLY A 49 31.34 3.30 -15.10
CA GLY A 49 29.94 3.77 -14.99
C GLY A 49 29.56 4.31 -13.60
N LEU A 50 30.53 4.40 -12.68
CA LEU A 50 30.30 4.70 -11.26
C LEU A 50 29.75 6.11 -10.99
N ILE A 51 30.09 7.12 -11.80
CA ILE A 51 29.73 8.52 -11.51
C ILE A 51 28.22 8.78 -11.67
N ASN A 52 27.58 8.24 -12.72
CA ASN A 52 26.13 8.39 -12.92
C ASN A 52 25.32 7.58 -11.90
N ASN A 53 25.81 6.40 -11.51
CA ASN A 53 25.16 5.57 -10.51
C ASN A 53 25.24 6.24 -9.13
N ILE A 54 26.38 6.83 -8.76
CA ILE A 54 26.51 7.63 -7.54
C ILE A 54 25.56 8.84 -7.56
N PHE A 55 25.41 9.53 -8.69
CA PHE A 55 24.49 10.68 -8.80
C PHE A 55 23.00 10.29 -8.66
N LEU A 56 22.57 9.16 -9.19
CA LEU A 56 21.20 8.65 -9.01
C LEU A 56 20.94 8.20 -7.56
N ILE A 57 21.93 7.58 -6.94
CA ILE A 57 21.88 7.17 -5.53
C ILE A 57 21.83 8.40 -4.63
N VAL A 58 22.69 9.39 -4.86
CA VAL A 58 22.76 10.64 -4.11
C VAL A 58 21.51 11.48 -4.33
N SER A 59 20.98 11.57 -5.55
CA SER A 59 19.72 12.30 -5.82
C SER A 59 18.50 11.62 -5.21
N ALA A 60 18.41 10.29 -5.24
CA ALA A 60 17.36 9.55 -4.53
C ALA A 60 17.46 9.77 -3.02
N ILE A 61 18.66 9.71 -2.43
CA ILE A 61 18.91 9.99 -1.01
C ILE A 61 18.54 11.43 -0.65
N ILE A 62 18.87 12.41 -1.51
CA ILE A 62 18.52 13.83 -1.31
C ILE A 62 17.01 14.05 -1.43
N ILE A 63 16.34 13.46 -2.44
CA ILE A 63 14.89 13.59 -2.64
C ILE A 63 14.13 12.93 -1.50
N LEU A 64 14.55 11.76 -1.03
CA LEU A 64 13.94 11.07 0.10
C LEU A 64 14.26 11.74 1.44
N GLY A 65 15.48 12.26 1.61
CA GLY A 65 15.86 13.12 2.73
C GLY A 65 15.03 14.42 2.76
N PHE A 66 14.75 14.99 1.59
CA PHE A 66 13.90 16.19 1.43
C PHE A 66 12.42 15.89 1.74
N ILE A 67 11.90 14.75 1.28
CA ILE A 67 10.55 14.27 1.61
C ILE A 67 10.42 13.96 3.11
N SER A 68 11.46 13.37 3.70
CA SER A 68 11.54 13.08 5.14
C SER A 68 11.62 14.35 6.00
N THR A 69 12.37 15.36 5.57
CA THR A 69 12.55 16.63 6.30
C THR A 69 11.35 17.58 6.18
N ARG A 70 10.54 17.47 5.11
CA ARG A 70 9.33 18.29 4.90
C ARG A 70 8.02 17.70 5.45
N LEU A 71 8.02 16.49 6.02
CA LEU A 71 6.84 15.88 6.66
C LEU A 71 6.91 16.02 8.20
N PRO A 72 6.31 17.07 8.80
CA PRO A 72 6.41 17.37 10.24
C PRO A 72 5.80 16.31 11.17
N GLN A 73 5.15 15.28 10.61
CA GLN A 73 4.50 14.20 11.36
C GLN A 73 5.49 13.10 11.83
N PHE A 74 6.72 13.08 11.33
CA PHE A 74 7.76 12.11 11.71
C PHE A 74 8.61 12.54 12.93
N ARG A 75 8.50 13.80 13.36
CA ARG A 75 9.34 14.35 14.46
C ARG A 75 8.81 14.02 15.87
N LYS A 76 7.58 13.53 16.02
CA LYS A 76 6.96 13.32 17.34
C LYS A 76 6.91 11.83 17.74
N LYS A 77 8.08 11.26 18.06
CA LYS A 77 8.35 10.44 19.28
C LYS A 77 9.69 9.70 19.17
N GLU A 78 10.55 9.98 20.13
CA GLU A 78 11.91 9.45 20.31
C GLU A 78 11.97 7.92 20.48
N LYS A 79 12.85 7.26 19.72
CA LYS A 79 14.12 6.63 20.17
C LYS A 79 14.69 5.73 19.06
N GLY A 80 15.88 6.11 18.56
CA GLY A 80 16.96 5.21 18.15
C GLY A 80 16.82 4.36 16.87
N SER A 81 17.35 4.87 15.75
CA SER A 81 18.48 4.29 14.99
C SER A 81 18.52 2.79 14.67
N ILE A 82 17.39 2.17 14.34
CA ILE A 82 17.35 0.86 13.64
C ILE A 82 16.59 0.94 12.33
N TYR A 83 15.56 1.79 12.29
CA TYR A 83 14.78 2.02 11.08
C TYR A 83 15.57 2.81 10.04
N GLU A 84 16.40 3.76 10.45
CA GLU A 84 17.29 4.52 9.55
C GLU A 84 18.36 3.63 8.91
N ILE A 85 18.95 2.72 9.68
CA ILE A 85 19.92 1.72 9.18
C ILE A 85 19.20 0.73 8.26
N GLY A 86 17.99 0.29 8.60
CA GLY A 86 17.15 -0.54 7.75
C GLY A 86 16.81 0.12 6.41
N TYR A 87 16.53 1.44 6.42
CA TYR A 87 16.35 2.22 5.20
C TYR A 87 17.65 2.30 4.39
N LEU A 88 18.79 2.57 5.03
CA LEU A 88 20.08 2.64 4.35
C LEU A 88 20.49 1.30 3.71
N ILE A 89 20.20 0.17 4.37
CA ILE A 89 20.46 -1.17 3.82
C ILE A 89 19.51 -1.46 2.66
N LEU A 90 18.22 -1.17 2.81
CA LEU A 90 17.21 -1.35 1.76
C LEU A 90 17.53 -0.51 0.51
N PHE A 91 17.90 0.75 0.71
CA PHE A 91 18.30 1.65 -0.36
C PHE A 91 19.64 1.26 -0.96
N GLY A 92 20.62 0.83 -0.16
CA GLY A 92 21.88 0.28 -0.66
C GLY A 92 21.65 -0.91 -1.60
N ILE A 93 20.72 -1.81 -1.25
CA ILE A 93 20.34 -2.94 -2.10
C ILE A 93 19.65 -2.44 -3.38
N VAL A 94 18.67 -1.54 -3.29
CA VAL A 94 17.99 -0.95 -4.47
C VAL A 94 18.96 -0.19 -5.37
N SER A 95 19.94 0.48 -4.80
CA SER A 95 20.98 1.25 -5.49
C SER A 95 22.01 0.36 -6.18
N ILE A 96 22.45 -0.73 -5.54
CA ILE A 96 23.30 -1.75 -6.16
C ILE A 96 22.56 -2.40 -7.33
N VAL A 97 21.27 -2.68 -7.15
CA VAL A 97 20.38 -3.18 -8.21
C VAL A 97 20.34 -2.16 -9.37
N ILE A 98 20.02 -0.88 -9.14
CA ILE A 98 20.02 0.16 -10.19
C ILE A 98 21.39 0.29 -10.90
N SER A 99 22.49 0.27 -10.14
CA SER A 99 23.85 0.35 -10.67
C SER A 99 24.19 -0.82 -11.58
N TYR A 100 23.71 -2.02 -11.24
CA TYR A 100 23.89 -3.26 -11.99
C TYR A 100 23.21 -3.24 -13.36
N PHE A 101 22.13 -2.47 -13.54
CA PHE A 101 21.40 -2.37 -14.80
C PHE A 101 21.99 -1.36 -15.79
N ASN A 102 22.95 -0.55 -15.38
CA ASN A 102 23.45 0.54 -16.20
C ASN A 102 24.66 0.12 -17.04
N LYS A 103 24.43 -0.80 -17.98
CA LYS A 103 25.35 -1.01 -19.12
C LYS A 103 24.88 -0.07 -20.23
N SER A 104 25.49 1.12 -20.23
CA SER A 104 25.42 2.20 -21.23
C SER A 104 24.72 1.85 -22.56
N THR A 105 23.47 2.29 -22.71
CA THR A 105 22.85 2.82 -23.95
C THR A 105 21.48 3.46 -23.63
N GLU A 106 21.33 4.72 -24.03
CA GLU A 106 20.14 5.60 -24.07
C GLU A 106 19.29 5.78 -22.79
N PHE A 107 19.26 7.03 -22.30
CA PHE A 107 18.31 7.54 -21.29
C PHE A 107 16.86 7.10 -21.58
N ASP A 108 16.51 6.93 -22.86
CA ASP A 108 15.18 6.50 -23.32
C ASP A 108 14.83 5.06 -22.91
N PHE A 109 15.79 4.13 -22.84
CA PHE A 109 15.54 2.72 -22.53
C PHE A 109 15.08 2.48 -21.08
N ILE A 110 15.48 3.35 -20.14
CA ILE A 110 15.06 3.26 -18.74
C ILE A 110 13.88 4.20 -18.45
N VAL A 111 13.92 5.42 -19.00
CA VAL A 111 12.93 6.45 -18.67
C VAL A 111 11.59 6.18 -19.35
N MET A 112 11.57 5.68 -20.59
CA MET A 112 10.30 5.38 -21.28
C MET A 112 9.48 4.31 -20.57
N PRO A 113 10.02 3.13 -20.19
CA PRO A 113 9.26 2.14 -19.43
C PRO A 113 8.77 2.68 -18.09
N LEU A 114 9.59 3.50 -17.42
CA LEU A 114 9.21 4.12 -16.14
C LEU A 114 8.02 5.06 -16.30
N LEU A 115 8.02 5.89 -17.35
CA LEU A 115 6.91 6.79 -17.67
C LEU A 115 5.66 6.01 -18.04
N ASP A 116 5.77 4.95 -18.83
CA ASP A 116 4.63 4.10 -19.18
C ASP A 116 4.08 3.36 -17.96
N MET A 117 4.96 2.92 -17.06
CA MET A 117 4.54 2.33 -15.78
C MET A 117 3.84 3.38 -14.91
N PHE A 118 4.31 4.63 -14.92
CA PHE A 118 3.65 5.71 -14.22
C PHE A 118 2.25 5.99 -14.80
N LYS A 119 2.06 5.91 -16.13
CA LYS A 119 0.74 6.03 -16.77
C LYS A 119 -0.19 4.90 -16.32
N VAL A 120 0.25 3.64 -16.43
CA VAL A 120 -0.53 2.47 -15.99
C VAL A 120 -0.89 2.59 -14.52
N LEU A 121 0.09 2.91 -13.67
CA LEU A 121 -0.11 3.12 -12.24
C LEU A 121 -1.13 4.24 -11.96
N SER A 122 -1.01 5.38 -12.65
CA SER A 122 -1.90 6.52 -12.47
C SER A 122 -3.35 6.15 -12.79
N VAL A 123 -3.58 5.45 -13.91
CA VAL A 123 -4.92 4.97 -14.28
C VAL A 123 -5.47 4.01 -13.22
N MET A 124 -4.66 3.04 -12.78
CA MET A 124 -5.09 2.07 -11.76
C MET A 124 -5.38 2.74 -10.40
N LEU A 125 -4.58 3.73 -10.01
CA LEU A 125 -4.82 4.51 -8.80
C LEU A 125 -6.08 5.37 -8.93
N ILE A 126 -6.28 6.08 -10.04
CA ILE A 126 -7.50 6.87 -10.27
C ILE A 126 -8.74 5.97 -10.18
N MET A 127 -8.71 4.81 -10.83
CA MET A 127 -9.82 3.84 -10.77
C MET A 127 -10.05 3.35 -9.33
N THR A 128 -8.98 3.06 -8.60
CA THR A 128 -9.05 2.69 -7.17
C THR A 128 -9.59 3.84 -6.31
N LEU A 129 -9.26 5.10 -6.64
CA LEU A 129 -9.74 6.29 -5.94
C LEU A 129 -11.22 6.57 -6.21
N ILE A 130 -11.67 6.42 -7.46
CA ILE A 130 -13.09 6.48 -7.80
C ILE A 130 -13.85 5.41 -7.01
N ALA A 131 -13.30 4.19 -6.94
CA ALA A 131 -13.85 3.13 -6.11
C ALA A 131 -13.94 3.56 -4.62
N THR A 132 -12.97 4.32 -4.10
CA THR A 132 -13.01 4.81 -2.71
C THR A 132 -14.16 5.78 -2.41
N LYS A 133 -14.72 6.44 -3.42
CA LYS A 133 -15.86 7.36 -3.26
C LYS A 133 -17.19 6.64 -3.13
N THR A 134 -17.26 5.35 -3.49
CA THR A 134 -18.49 4.55 -3.45
C THR A 134 -18.99 4.32 -2.01
N LYS A 135 -20.31 4.11 -1.86
CA LYS A 135 -20.93 3.81 -0.55
C LYS A 135 -20.34 2.55 0.10
N ALA A 136 -19.99 1.54 -0.71
CA ALA A 136 -19.34 0.32 -0.23
C ALA A 136 -18.00 0.65 0.45
N PHE A 137 -17.11 1.36 -0.23
CA PHE A 137 -15.80 1.68 0.30
C PHE A 137 -15.87 2.58 1.54
N LYS A 138 -16.80 3.55 1.55
CA LYS A 138 -17.09 4.38 2.73
C LYS A 138 -17.55 3.55 3.93
N GLY A 139 -18.34 2.49 3.69
CA GLY A 139 -18.79 1.54 4.71
C GLY A 139 -17.65 0.70 5.29
N VAL A 140 -16.69 0.27 4.48
CA VAL A 140 -15.47 -0.40 4.97
C VAL A 140 -14.62 0.56 5.80
N ILE A 141 -14.43 1.80 5.34
CA ILE A 141 -13.67 2.82 6.08
C ILE A 141 -14.32 3.16 7.43
N SER A 142 -15.65 3.22 7.50
CA SER A 142 -16.38 3.50 8.75
C SER A 142 -16.53 2.28 9.68
N GLY A 143 -15.98 1.12 9.31
CA GLY A 143 -16.15 -0.11 10.09
C GLY A 143 -17.55 -0.73 10.03
N HIS A 144 -18.47 -0.15 9.25
CA HIS A 144 -19.82 -0.67 9.03
C HIS A 144 -19.79 -1.71 7.89
N VAL A 145 -19.06 -2.80 8.13
CA VAL A 145 -18.85 -3.85 7.13
C VAL A 145 -20.12 -4.70 7.02
N THR A 146 -20.93 -4.44 6.00
CA THR A 146 -22.11 -5.25 5.65
C THR A 146 -21.79 -6.26 4.55
N ARG A 147 -22.60 -7.32 4.40
CA ARG A 147 -22.46 -8.29 3.30
C ARG A 147 -22.52 -7.62 1.92
N LYS A 148 -23.42 -6.65 1.74
CA LYS A 148 -23.53 -5.87 0.49
C LYS A 148 -22.24 -5.12 0.19
N THR A 149 -21.68 -4.43 1.20
CA THR A 149 -20.40 -3.72 1.07
C THR A 149 -19.26 -4.64 0.64
N ILE A 150 -19.15 -5.83 1.25
CA ILE A 150 -18.14 -6.84 0.90
C ILE A 150 -18.30 -7.27 -0.57
N ILE A 151 -19.52 -7.60 -1.00
CA ILE A 151 -19.79 -8.05 -2.38
C ILE A 151 -19.39 -6.97 -3.40
N TYR A 152 -19.77 -5.71 -3.17
CA TYR A 152 -19.37 -4.62 -4.06
C TYR A 152 -17.85 -4.41 -4.08
N CYS A 153 -17.19 -4.42 -2.92
CA CYS A 153 -15.72 -4.31 -2.87
C CYS A 153 -15.05 -5.47 -3.60
N PHE A 154 -15.54 -6.70 -3.43
CA PHE A 154 -15.07 -7.88 -4.14
C PHE A 154 -15.20 -7.72 -5.66
N ILE A 155 -16.36 -7.31 -6.17
CA ILE A 155 -16.54 -7.10 -7.62
C ILE A 155 -15.56 -6.05 -8.14
N ILE A 156 -15.47 -4.91 -7.46
CA ILE A 156 -14.59 -3.82 -7.86
C ILE A 156 -13.13 -4.26 -7.87
N PHE A 157 -12.62 -4.86 -6.79
CA PHE A 157 -11.22 -5.27 -6.70
C PHE A 157 -10.88 -6.43 -7.64
N SER A 158 -11.82 -7.32 -7.94
CA SER A 158 -11.64 -8.37 -8.93
C SER A 158 -11.51 -7.78 -10.33
N ILE A 159 -12.37 -6.83 -10.70
CA ILE A 159 -12.27 -6.10 -11.98
C ILE A 159 -10.94 -5.34 -12.04
N LEU A 160 -10.57 -4.59 -11.00
CA LEU A 160 -9.31 -3.87 -10.97
C LEU A 160 -8.10 -4.82 -11.07
N GLY A 161 -8.15 -5.99 -10.43
CA GLY A 161 -7.09 -6.99 -10.52
C GLY A 161 -6.92 -7.56 -11.93
N ILE A 162 -8.04 -7.83 -12.61
CA ILE A 162 -8.04 -8.23 -14.02
C ILE A 162 -7.49 -7.10 -14.90
N LEU A 163 -8.00 -5.87 -14.76
CA LEU A 163 -7.55 -4.71 -15.53
C LEU A 163 -6.06 -4.44 -15.34
N SER A 164 -5.54 -4.55 -14.11
CA SER A 164 -4.11 -4.42 -13.87
C SER A 164 -3.26 -5.50 -14.55
N SER A 165 -3.84 -6.65 -14.94
CA SER A 165 -3.13 -7.68 -15.71
C SER A 165 -3.28 -7.50 -17.21
N VAL A 166 -4.30 -6.76 -17.64
CA VAL A 166 -4.52 -6.40 -19.05
C VAL A 166 -3.65 -5.20 -19.41
N TYR A 167 -3.60 -4.19 -18.54
CA TYR A 167 -2.75 -3.01 -18.71
C TYR A 167 -1.39 -3.26 -18.07
N TYR A 168 -0.43 -3.64 -18.90
CA TYR A 168 0.96 -3.88 -18.52
C TYR A 168 1.90 -3.05 -19.39
N VAL A 169 3.13 -2.85 -18.91
CA VAL A 169 4.23 -2.27 -19.68
C VAL A 169 5.07 -3.40 -20.22
N ASN A 170 5.40 -3.38 -21.50
CA ASN A 170 6.24 -4.39 -22.12
C ASN A 170 7.68 -3.87 -22.21
N VAL A 171 8.63 -4.57 -21.61
CA VAL A 171 10.07 -4.29 -21.70
C VAL A 171 10.75 -5.49 -22.33
N ASP A 172 11.26 -5.35 -23.56
CA ASP A 172 11.91 -6.42 -24.32
C ASP A 172 11.12 -7.74 -24.36
N GLY A 173 9.83 -7.66 -24.70
CA GLY A 173 8.94 -8.82 -24.76
C GLY A 173 8.49 -9.33 -23.40
N THR A 174 8.87 -8.67 -22.30
CA THR A 174 8.55 -9.06 -20.94
C THR A 174 7.44 -8.16 -20.36
N PRO A 175 6.24 -8.71 -20.06
CA PRO A 175 5.15 -7.92 -19.50
C PRO A 175 5.35 -7.66 -18.01
N SER A 176 5.31 -6.37 -17.62
CA SER A 176 5.37 -5.86 -16.26
C SER A 176 4.04 -5.23 -15.86
N ASP A 177 3.48 -5.67 -14.75
CA ASP A 177 2.17 -5.22 -14.28
C ASP A 177 2.17 -4.82 -12.81
N VAL A 178 1.08 -4.19 -12.36
CA VAL A 178 0.86 -3.80 -10.95
C VAL A 178 -0.26 -4.61 -10.29
N ARG A 179 -0.51 -5.84 -10.74
CA ARG A 179 -1.61 -6.68 -10.22
C ARG A 179 -1.50 -6.91 -8.72
N ASN A 180 -0.30 -7.26 -8.26
CA ASN A 180 -0.05 -7.52 -6.84
C ASN A 180 -0.36 -6.30 -5.97
N LEU A 181 -0.27 -5.07 -6.49
CA LEU A 181 -0.69 -3.84 -5.79
C LEU A 181 -2.17 -3.83 -5.49
N ILE A 182 -2.99 -4.06 -6.49
CA ILE A 182 -4.44 -4.03 -6.33
C ILE A 182 -4.90 -5.14 -5.38
N ILE A 183 -4.34 -6.34 -5.52
CA ILE A 183 -4.70 -7.49 -4.68
C ILE A 183 -4.21 -7.34 -3.24
N LEU A 184 -3.01 -6.79 -3.03
CA LEU A 184 -2.52 -6.52 -1.68
C LEU A 184 -3.36 -5.44 -1.00
N ILE A 185 -3.70 -4.36 -1.72
CA ILE A 185 -4.60 -3.31 -1.24
C ILE A 185 -5.93 -3.89 -0.82
N SER A 186 -6.55 -4.73 -1.66
CA SER A 186 -7.88 -5.29 -1.38
C SER A 186 -7.89 -6.14 -0.10
N GLY A 187 -6.85 -6.95 0.12
CA GLY A 187 -6.68 -7.71 1.37
C GLY A 187 -6.42 -6.82 2.59
N LEU A 188 -5.50 -5.86 2.48
CA LEU A 188 -5.14 -4.96 3.59
C LEU A 188 -6.26 -3.97 3.96
N PHE A 189 -7.15 -3.68 3.02
CA PHE A 189 -8.22 -2.70 3.19
C PHE A 189 -9.56 -3.34 3.54
N ALA A 190 -10.00 -4.33 2.77
CA ALA A 190 -11.32 -4.92 2.86
C ALA A 190 -11.32 -6.34 3.47
N GLY A 191 -10.15 -6.89 3.77
CA GLY A 191 -9.99 -8.13 4.53
C GLY A 191 -10.22 -9.42 3.73
N PRO A 192 -10.33 -10.57 4.42
CA PRO A 192 -10.29 -11.91 3.79
C PRO A 192 -11.41 -12.18 2.81
N TYR A 193 -12.60 -11.64 3.04
CA TYR A 193 -13.76 -11.87 2.17
C TYR A 193 -13.69 -11.09 0.84
N VAL A 194 -12.71 -10.21 0.68
CA VAL A 194 -12.48 -9.45 -0.55
C VAL A 194 -11.12 -9.82 -1.13
N GLY A 195 -10.05 -9.76 -0.32
CA GLY A 195 -8.68 -9.98 -0.79
C GLY A 195 -8.41 -11.37 -1.34
N ILE A 196 -8.84 -12.41 -0.62
CA ILE A 196 -8.63 -13.80 -1.05
C ILE A 196 -9.39 -14.10 -2.36
N PRO A 197 -10.72 -13.88 -2.46
CA PRO A 197 -11.44 -14.21 -3.68
C PRO A 197 -11.02 -13.32 -4.86
N SER A 198 -10.71 -12.04 -4.67
CA SER A 198 -10.17 -11.20 -5.74
C SER A 198 -8.78 -11.67 -6.20
N GLY A 199 -7.93 -12.12 -5.26
CA GLY A 199 -6.62 -12.72 -5.59
C GLY A 199 -6.75 -14.02 -6.39
N ILE A 200 -7.73 -14.86 -6.06
CA ILE A 200 -8.05 -16.08 -6.82
C ILE A 200 -8.48 -15.72 -8.24
N ILE A 201 -9.43 -14.78 -8.41
CA ILE A 201 -9.91 -14.39 -9.75
C ILE A 201 -8.79 -13.78 -10.58
N ALA A 202 -8.03 -12.83 -10.03
CA ALA A 202 -6.94 -12.20 -10.75
C ALA A 202 -5.79 -13.17 -11.05
N GLY A 203 -5.51 -14.11 -10.14
CA GLY A 203 -4.52 -15.17 -10.33
C GLY A 203 -4.94 -16.16 -11.42
N LEU A 204 -6.19 -16.61 -11.42
CA LEU A 204 -6.73 -17.47 -12.47
C LEU A 204 -6.75 -16.77 -13.83
N PHE A 205 -7.10 -15.49 -13.86
CA PHE A 205 -7.01 -14.69 -15.07
C PHE A 205 -5.57 -14.60 -15.57
N LYS A 206 -4.60 -14.34 -14.69
CA LYS A 206 -3.17 -14.36 -15.05
C LYS A 206 -2.73 -15.72 -15.58
N TYR A 207 -3.16 -16.80 -14.96
CA TYR A 207 -2.87 -18.14 -15.42
C TYR A 207 -3.41 -18.39 -16.83
N SER A 208 -4.64 -17.93 -17.11
CA SER A 208 -5.27 -18.06 -18.43
C SER A 208 -4.59 -17.28 -19.55
N GLN A 209 -3.80 -16.24 -19.24
CA GLN A 209 -3.01 -15.51 -20.24
C GLN A 209 -1.87 -16.38 -20.83
N GLY A 210 -1.49 -17.46 -20.15
CA GLY A 210 -0.41 -18.34 -20.59
C GLY A 210 0.98 -17.67 -20.55
N GLY A 211 1.97 -18.37 -21.09
CA GLY A 211 3.38 -17.96 -21.05
C GLY A 211 4.16 -18.54 -19.87
N ALA A 212 5.49 -18.39 -19.92
CA ALA A 212 6.40 -19.03 -18.99
C ALA A 212 6.22 -18.58 -17.53
N THR A 213 5.75 -17.36 -17.29
CA THR A 213 5.52 -16.81 -15.94
C THR A 213 4.06 -16.88 -15.49
N ALA A 214 3.16 -17.51 -16.27
CA ALA A 214 1.74 -17.61 -15.92
C ALA A 214 1.51 -18.27 -14.56
N LEU A 215 2.14 -19.44 -14.35
CA LEU A 215 2.00 -20.20 -13.11
C LEU A 215 2.59 -19.49 -11.88
N PRO A 216 3.89 -19.08 -11.86
CA PRO A 216 4.46 -18.43 -10.68
C PRO A 216 3.72 -17.14 -10.33
N CYS A 217 3.41 -16.28 -11.31
CA CYS A 217 2.71 -15.02 -11.05
C CYS A 217 1.27 -15.25 -10.58
N ALA A 218 0.57 -16.28 -11.08
CA ALA A 218 -0.77 -16.64 -10.60
C ALA A 218 -0.73 -17.08 -9.13
N VAL A 219 0.21 -17.97 -8.78
CA VAL A 219 0.41 -18.43 -7.40
C VAL A 219 0.77 -17.27 -6.47
N ALA A 220 1.71 -16.41 -6.88
CA ALA A 220 2.07 -15.22 -6.14
C ALA A 220 0.84 -14.33 -5.89
N THR A 221 0.03 -14.08 -6.92
CA THR A 221 -1.19 -13.26 -6.78
C THR A 221 -2.16 -13.79 -5.74
N ILE A 222 -2.37 -15.11 -5.70
CA ILE A 222 -3.26 -15.74 -4.71
C ILE A 222 -2.67 -15.58 -3.31
N ILE A 223 -1.38 -15.85 -3.14
CA ILE A 223 -0.66 -15.69 -1.86
C ILE A 223 -0.70 -14.22 -1.41
N CYS A 224 -0.59 -13.26 -2.33
CA CYS A 224 -0.71 -11.83 -2.07
C CYS A 224 -2.04 -11.49 -1.39
N GLY A 225 -3.14 -12.00 -1.94
CA GLY A 225 -4.48 -11.81 -1.39
C GLY A 225 -4.63 -12.41 0.01
N ILE A 226 -4.02 -13.57 0.25
CA ILE A 226 -3.99 -14.23 1.56
C ILE A 226 -3.18 -13.40 2.57
N ILE A 227 -1.96 -13.00 2.21
CA ILE A 227 -1.07 -12.22 3.09
C ILE A 227 -1.71 -10.90 3.49
N GLY A 228 -2.24 -10.13 2.53
CA GLY A 228 -2.92 -8.87 2.82
C GLY A 228 -4.10 -9.07 3.77
N SER A 229 -4.87 -10.13 3.56
CA SER A 229 -6.04 -10.47 4.37
C SER A 229 -5.68 -10.91 5.80
N LEU A 230 -4.62 -11.70 5.97
CA LEU A 230 -4.11 -12.11 7.28
C LEU A 230 -3.62 -10.91 8.09
N ILE A 231 -2.86 -10.02 7.44
CA ILE A 231 -2.37 -8.79 8.06
C ILE A 231 -3.54 -7.90 8.47
N TYR A 232 -4.58 -7.77 7.64
CA TYR A 232 -5.79 -7.05 8.02
C TYR A 232 -6.43 -7.60 9.30
N VAL A 233 -6.59 -8.93 9.40
CA VAL A 233 -7.20 -9.57 10.58
C VAL A 233 -6.34 -9.36 11.83
N TRP A 234 -5.02 -9.57 11.73
CA TRP A 234 -4.10 -9.46 12.86
C TRP A 234 -3.85 -8.01 13.27
N ASN A 235 -3.95 -7.06 12.33
CA ASN A 235 -3.88 -5.62 12.60
C ASN A 235 -5.23 -5.03 13.06
N ASN A 236 -6.09 -5.86 13.67
CA ASN A 236 -7.39 -5.45 14.22
C ASN A 236 -8.32 -4.78 13.18
N LYS A 237 -8.36 -5.29 11.95
CA LYS A 237 -9.19 -4.77 10.85
C LYS A 237 -8.86 -3.32 10.46
N LYS A 238 -7.62 -2.90 10.73
CA LYS A 238 -7.11 -1.58 10.35
C LYS A 238 -6.08 -1.73 9.24
N PHE A 239 -6.12 -0.80 8.30
CA PHE A 239 -5.05 -0.67 7.32
C PHE A 239 -3.72 -0.34 8.04
N PRO A 240 -2.60 -1.01 7.70
CA PRO A 240 -1.29 -0.73 8.30
C PRO A 240 -0.82 0.72 8.08
N LYS A 241 0.21 1.15 8.81
CA LYS A 241 0.87 2.43 8.52
C LYS A 241 1.51 2.41 7.14
N THR A 242 1.58 3.57 6.47
CA THR A 242 2.18 3.71 5.12
C THR A 242 3.56 3.08 4.99
N THR A 243 4.41 3.22 6.01
CA THR A 243 5.75 2.61 6.00
C THR A 243 5.69 1.09 6.00
N HIS A 244 4.81 0.50 6.82
CA HIS A 244 4.67 -0.95 6.94
C HIS A 244 4.07 -1.54 5.67
N SER A 245 3.06 -0.89 5.07
CA SER A 245 2.47 -1.34 3.81
C SER A 245 3.45 -1.23 2.64
N ALA A 246 4.29 -0.20 2.59
CA ALA A 246 5.33 -0.06 1.56
C ALA A 246 6.41 -1.14 1.69
N ILE A 247 6.90 -1.41 2.91
CA ILE A 247 7.89 -2.49 3.15
C ILE A 247 7.28 -3.84 2.81
N LEU A 248 6.04 -4.10 3.22
CA LEU A 248 5.34 -5.35 2.88
C LEU A 248 5.26 -5.54 1.37
N MET A 249 4.89 -4.47 0.65
CA MET A 249 4.79 -4.51 -0.80
C MET A 249 6.15 -4.82 -1.45
N PHE A 250 7.21 -4.11 -1.06
CA PHE A 250 8.55 -4.36 -1.55
C PHE A 250 8.97 -5.81 -1.34
N LEU A 251 8.83 -6.30 -0.10
CA LEU A 251 9.18 -7.68 0.26
C LEU A 251 8.35 -8.70 -0.53
N PHE A 252 7.07 -8.41 -0.73
CA PHE A 252 6.19 -9.29 -1.49
C PHE A 252 6.57 -9.39 -2.97
N ILE A 253 6.98 -8.28 -3.60
CA ILE A 253 7.45 -8.30 -5.00
C ILE A 253 8.73 -9.13 -5.12
N GLY A 254 9.65 -9.01 -4.16
CA GLY A 254 10.82 -9.90 -4.13
C GLY A 254 10.43 -11.37 -3.98
N PHE A 255 9.42 -11.68 -3.17
CA PHE A 255 8.88 -13.04 -3.08
C PHE A 255 8.25 -13.52 -4.40
N ASP A 256 7.51 -12.68 -5.12
CA ASP A 256 6.98 -13.00 -6.45
C ASP A 256 8.11 -13.32 -7.44
N MET A 257 9.16 -12.50 -7.46
CA MET A 257 10.34 -12.75 -8.30
C MET A 257 11.08 -14.04 -7.91
N LEU A 258 11.16 -14.35 -6.61
CA LEU A 258 11.69 -15.64 -6.16
C LEU A 258 10.88 -16.80 -6.73
N LEU A 259 9.55 -16.74 -6.71
CA LEU A 259 8.70 -17.78 -7.30
C LEU A 259 8.98 -17.94 -8.80
N ILE A 260 9.24 -16.85 -9.52
CA ILE A 260 9.64 -16.91 -10.92
C ILE A 260 10.99 -17.64 -11.07
N VAL A 261 12.00 -17.33 -10.25
CA VAL A 261 13.30 -18.05 -10.28
C VAL A 261 13.14 -19.53 -10.00
N VAL A 262 12.32 -19.90 -9.01
CA VAL A 262 12.19 -21.29 -8.55
C VAL A 262 11.34 -22.13 -9.50
N MET A 263 10.30 -21.54 -10.11
CA MET A 263 9.30 -22.28 -10.88
C MET A 263 9.50 -22.18 -12.40
N THR A 264 10.49 -21.42 -12.87
CA THR A 264 10.78 -21.28 -14.31
C THR A 264 12.25 -21.56 -14.62
N PRO A 265 12.56 -22.00 -15.85
CA PRO A 265 13.95 -22.20 -16.27
C PRO A 265 14.80 -20.94 -16.14
N SER A 266 16.06 -21.11 -15.73
CA SER A 266 16.96 -19.99 -15.40
C SER A 266 17.12 -18.96 -16.53
N TYR A 267 17.18 -19.39 -17.78
CA TYR A 267 17.32 -18.48 -18.92
C TYR A 267 16.12 -17.52 -19.09
N ILE A 268 14.91 -17.97 -18.70
CA ILE A 268 13.69 -17.16 -18.72
C ILE A 268 13.66 -16.26 -17.50
N SER A 269 13.86 -16.80 -16.30
CA SER A 269 13.75 -16.04 -15.05
C SER A 269 14.78 -14.90 -14.97
N ILE A 270 16.01 -15.15 -15.43
CA ILE A 270 17.10 -14.16 -15.47
C ILE A 270 16.70 -12.99 -16.36
N THR A 271 16.22 -13.27 -17.59
CA THR A 271 15.78 -12.24 -18.53
C THR A 271 14.58 -11.47 -17.97
N TYR A 272 13.62 -12.18 -17.37
CA TYR A 272 12.42 -11.58 -16.78
C TYR A 272 12.76 -10.60 -15.65
N ILE A 273 13.56 -11.05 -14.67
CA ILE A 273 13.98 -10.24 -13.53
C ILE A 273 14.82 -9.06 -14.00
N ARG A 274 15.70 -9.28 -14.98
CA ARG A 274 16.53 -8.23 -15.55
C ARG A 274 15.64 -7.12 -16.13
N ASN A 275 14.65 -7.48 -16.93
CA ASN A 275 13.90 -6.47 -17.68
C ASN A 275 12.88 -5.72 -16.82
N ILE A 276 12.25 -6.38 -15.84
CA ILE A 276 11.07 -5.78 -15.20
C ILE A 276 11.12 -5.64 -13.68
N TYR A 277 12.14 -6.18 -12.98
CA TYR A 277 12.12 -6.20 -11.52
C TYR A 277 12.07 -4.78 -10.93
N ILE A 278 12.97 -3.89 -11.35
CA ILE A 278 12.99 -2.50 -10.89
C ILE A 278 11.67 -1.81 -11.22
N LEU A 279 11.17 -1.99 -12.44
CA LEU A 279 9.96 -1.33 -12.91
C LEU A 279 8.72 -1.73 -12.09
N THR A 280 8.60 -3.03 -11.80
CA THR A 280 7.52 -3.60 -11.01
C THR A 280 7.59 -3.15 -9.54
N VAL A 281 8.80 -3.13 -8.97
CA VAL A 281 9.06 -2.61 -7.61
C VAL A 281 8.66 -1.14 -7.53
N PHE A 282 9.13 -0.33 -8.47
CA PHE A 282 8.83 1.10 -8.54
C PHE A 282 7.32 1.34 -8.58
N GLY A 283 6.62 0.77 -9.56
CA GLY A 283 5.20 1.00 -9.76
C GLY A 283 4.37 0.57 -8.54
N SER A 284 4.65 -0.63 -8.02
CA SER A 284 3.87 -1.22 -6.93
C SER A 284 4.14 -0.58 -5.57
N VAL A 285 5.40 -0.27 -5.23
CA VAL A 285 5.74 0.36 -3.94
C VAL A 285 5.25 1.81 -3.89
N ILE A 286 5.47 2.59 -4.96
CA ILE A 286 4.98 3.98 -5.04
C ILE A 286 3.46 3.99 -5.00
N GLY A 287 2.81 3.10 -5.75
CA GLY A 287 1.36 2.93 -5.72
C GLY A 287 0.83 2.67 -4.33
N MET A 288 1.48 1.78 -3.57
CA MET A 288 1.09 1.47 -2.19
C MET A 288 1.26 2.67 -1.26
N VAL A 289 2.35 3.44 -1.41
CA VAL A 289 2.59 4.66 -0.63
C VAL A 289 1.49 5.69 -0.89
N ILE A 290 1.22 5.98 -2.16
CA ILE A 290 0.21 6.96 -2.57
C ILE A 290 -1.18 6.53 -2.08
N PHE A 291 -1.57 5.28 -2.31
CA PHE A 291 -2.86 4.76 -1.87
C PHE A 291 -3.01 4.86 -0.34
N SER A 292 -1.99 4.46 0.42
CA SER A 292 -2.02 4.54 1.88
C SER A 292 -2.12 5.99 2.39
N MET A 293 -1.40 6.92 1.76
CA MET A 293 -1.49 8.35 2.09
C MET A 293 -2.90 8.89 1.88
N ILE A 294 -3.50 8.61 0.73
CA ILE A 294 -4.85 9.07 0.40
C ILE A 294 -5.90 8.43 1.33
N LEU A 295 -5.72 7.15 1.66
CA LEU A 295 -6.60 6.46 2.60
C LEU A 295 -6.54 7.09 4.00
N ASN A 296 -5.34 7.44 4.47
CA ASN A 296 -5.14 8.09 5.76
C ASN A 296 -5.75 9.50 5.79
N GLU A 297 -5.61 10.25 4.71
CA GLU A 297 -6.21 11.58 4.57
C GLU A 297 -7.74 11.50 4.54
N THR A 298 -8.29 10.54 3.79
CA THR A 298 -9.75 10.31 3.74
C THR A 298 -10.32 9.95 5.12
N LYS A 299 -9.58 9.16 5.91
CA LYS A 299 -9.94 8.85 7.30
C LYS A 299 -9.90 10.10 8.16
N ARG A 300 -8.80 10.88 8.11
CA ARG A 300 -8.62 12.10 8.89
C ARG A 300 -9.75 13.10 8.62
N ASN A 301 -10.05 13.39 7.36
CA ASN A 301 -11.10 14.33 6.99
C ASN A 301 -12.48 13.91 7.46
N LYS A 302 -12.76 12.59 7.48
CA LYS A 302 -14.01 12.07 8.03
C LYS A 302 -14.10 12.24 9.56
N PHE A 303 -13.02 11.96 10.28
CA PHE A 303 -12.98 12.19 11.74
C PHE A 303 -13.13 13.68 12.09
N SER A 304 -12.46 14.57 11.34
CA SER A 304 -12.62 16.03 11.52
C SER A 304 -14.06 16.48 11.22
N GLY A 305 -14.71 15.93 10.19
CA GLY A 305 -16.10 16.24 9.87
C GLY A 305 -17.09 15.81 10.97
N ILE A 306 -16.94 14.59 11.49
CA ILE A 306 -17.79 14.09 12.60
C ILE A 306 -17.60 14.97 13.85
N SER A 307 -16.36 15.30 14.20
CA SER A 307 -16.08 16.19 15.34
C SER A 307 -16.69 17.59 15.16
N TYR A 308 -16.79 18.09 13.93
CA TYR A 308 -17.43 19.37 13.64
C TYR A 308 -18.96 19.30 13.71
N GLU A 309 -19.56 18.20 13.27
CA GLU A 309 -21.00 17.96 13.43
C GLU A 309 -21.40 17.82 14.91
N GLU A 310 -20.62 17.10 15.72
CA GLU A 310 -20.84 16.98 17.17
C GLU A 310 -20.76 18.33 17.88
N LEU A 311 -19.81 19.20 17.51
CA LEU A 311 -19.72 20.56 18.03
C LEU A 311 -20.95 21.39 17.69
N LYS A 312 -21.44 21.32 16.44
CA LYS A 312 -22.66 22.02 16.02
C LYS A 312 -23.90 21.55 16.75
N ILE A 313 -24.04 20.24 16.99
CA ILE A 313 -25.17 19.70 17.76
C ILE A 313 -25.12 20.25 19.18
N LYS A 314 -23.94 20.28 19.81
CA LYS A 314 -23.77 20.80 21.16
C LYS A 314 -24.07 22.31 21.25
N GLU A 315 -23.70 23.09 20.24
CA GLU A 315 -24.08 24.51 20.14
C GLU A 315 -25.60 24.69 20.00
N MET A 316 -26.26 23.83 19.21
CA MET A 316 -27.72 23.83 19.07
C MET A 316 -28.43 23.44 20.37
N GLU A 317 -27.93 22.42 21.09
CA GLU A 317 -28.47 22.00 22.39
C GLU A 317 -28.38 23.13 23.42
N ASN A 318 -27.21 23.77 23.55
CA ASN A 318 -27.03 24.92 24.45
C ASN A 318 -27.98 26.08 24.12
N THR A 319 -28.16 26.37 22.83
CA THR A 319 -29.11 27.40 22.39
C THR A 319 -30.55 27.03 22.75
N LEU A 320 -30.90 25.74 22.63
CA LEU A 320 -32.24 25.24 22.97
C LEU A 320 -32.49 25.36 24.48
N ASP A 321 -31.51 25.02 25.30
CA ASP A 321 -31.59 25.14 26.75
C ASP A 321 -31.77 26.62 27.17
N GLU A 322 -31.03 27.55 26.56
CA GLU A 322 -31.19 28.99 26.79
C GLU A 322 -32.60 29.49 26.41
N PHE A 323 -33.19 28.96 25.33
CA PHE A 323 -34.57 29.27 24.97
C PHE A 323 -35.58 28.69 25.97
N ASN A 324 -35.37 27.47 26.46
CA ASN A 324 -36.24 26.83 27.44
C ASN A 324 -36.25 27.60 28.76
N ASP A 325 -35.06 27.97 29.28
CA ASP A 325 -34.93 28.78 30.50
C ASP A 325 -35.67 30.12 30.35
N ARG A 326 -35.61 30.73 29.16
CA ARG A 326 -36.29 32.01 28.91
C ARG A 326 -37.81 31.87 28.82
N ILE A 327 -38.31 30.75 28.30
CA ILE A 327 -39.75 30.44 28.31
C ILE A 327 -40.22 30.23 29.74
N GLU A 328 -39.48 29.47 30.56
CA GLU A 328 -39.83 29.21 31.96
C GLU A 328 -39.91 30.51 32.77
N ASN A 329 -38.91 31.40 32.62
CA ASN A 329 -38.96 32.73 33.24
C ASN A 329 -40.16 33.58 32.79
N LEU A 330 -40.54 33.52 31.50
CA LEU A 330 -41.71 34.24 30.99
C LEU A 330 -43.03 33.64 31.50
N GLU A 331 -43.09 32.32 31.66
CA GLU A 331 -44.25 31.63 32.23
C GLU A 331 -44.45 32.02 33.70
N GLU A 332 -43.37 32.07 34.50
CA GLU A 332 -43.41 32.57 35.88
C GLU A 332 -43.88 34.04 35.94
N GLU A 333 -43.34 34.91 35.10
CA GLU A 333 -43.71 36.34 35.06
C GLU A 333 -45.19 36.55 34.68
N ILE A 334 -45.71 35.75 33.75
CA ILE A 334 -47.14 35.75 33.39
C ILE A 334 -48.02 35.26 34.54
N GLU A 335 -47.57 34.25 35.30
CA GLU A 335 -48.30 33.71 36.44
C GLU A 335 -48.37 34.70 37.61
N GLU A 336 -47.27 35.42 37.88
CA GLU A 336 -47.25 36.53 38.84
C GLU A 336 -48.24 37.65 38.46
N LEU A 337 -48.25 38.05 37.19
CA LEU A 337 -49.16 39.08 36.68
C LEU A 337 -50.64 38.67 36.78
N LYS A 338 -50.97 37.39 36.56
CA LYS A 338 -52.34 36.87 36.74
C LYS A 338 -52.78 36.85 38.20
N ASN A 339 -51.86 36.66 39.14
CA ASN A 339 -52.16 36.62 40.57
C ASN A 339 -52.29 38.01 41.22
N GLN A 340 -51.85 39.08 40.53
CA GLN A 340 -52.17 40.45 40.92
C GLN A 340 -53.63 40.78 40.58
N LYS A 341 -54.53 40.68 41.56
CA LYS A 341 -55.93 41.13 41.41
C LYS A 341 -55.98 42.60 40.98
N PRO A 342 -56.83 42.97 40.01
CA PRO A 342 -57.08 44.38 39.70
C PRO A 342 -57.65 45.08 40.93
N LYS A 343 -57.04 46.22 41.30
CA LYS A 343 -57.51 47.12 42.37
C LYS A 343 -58.76 47.87 41.96
#